data_AF-A0A031I6X9-F1
#
_entry.id   AF-A0A031I6X9-F1
#
_cell.length_a   1.000
_cell.length_b   1.000
_cell.length_c   1.000
_cell.angle_alpha   90.00
_cell.angle_beta   90.00
_cell.angle_gamma   90.00
#
_symmetry.space_group_name_H-M   'P 1'
#
loop_
_entity.id
_entity.type
_entity.pdbx_description
1 polymer ?
#
loop_
_entity_poly.entity_id
_entity_poly.type
_entity_poly.pdbx_seq_one_letter_code
_entity_poly.pdbx_strand_id
1 'polypeptide(L)'
;MDRPLSIKLFAFLFAASGLLSFALAVATSRSMVFGVALAPEAAQTLALRIYWVRLAGLGFAALLFALVLFGRSAAARGALLVRWTMALISSVAFLRGIGIVPAEGTTPMIVAASVAQLVIEGLAIVVLYGPDAAEWFAASPIRDRR
;
A
#
# COMPACT_ATOMS: atom_id res chain seq x y z
N MET A 1 14.76 0.18 -24.74
CA MET A 1 15.40 0.45 -23.43
C MET A 1 14.92 -0.59 -22.45
N ASP A 2 15.81 -1.47 -22.02
CA ASP A 2 15.51 -2.45 -20.98
C ASP A 2 15.16 -1.75 -19.66
N ARG A 3 14.27 -2.37 -18.88
CA ARG A 3 13.96 -1.87 -17.54
C ARG A 3 15.18 -2.06 -16.64
N PRO A 4 15.65 -1.01 -15.94
CA PRO A 4 16.77 -1.15 -15.03
C PRO A 4 16.38 -2.02 -13.82
N LEU A 5 17.39 -2.47 -13.06
CA LEU A 5 17.18 -3.38 -11.94
C LEU A 5 16.26 -2.78 -10.88
N SER A 6 16.38 -1.48 -10.60
CA SER A 6 15.47 -0.76 -9.68
C SER A 6 14.00 -0.92 -10.07
N ILE A 7 13.66 -0.78 -11.34
CA ILE A 7 12.27 -0.89 -11.81
C ILE A 7 11.75 -2.32 -11.72
N LYS A 8 12.62 -3.32 -11.98
CA LYS A 8 12.26 -4.74 -11.80
C LYS A 8 12.06 -5.09 -10.32
N LEU A 9 12.95 -4.61 -9.45
CA LEU A 9 12.86 -4.83 -8.01
C LEU A 9 11.65 -4.12 -7.40
N PHE A 10 11.38 -2.88 -7.80
CA PHE A 10 10.14 -2.19 -7.48
C PHE A 10 8.93 -3.03 -7.91
N ALA A 11 8.91 -3.53 -9.15
CA ALA A 11 7.80 -4.31 -9.66
C ALA A 11 7.49 -5.53 -8.78
N PHE A 12 8.55 -6.25 -8.41
CA PHE A 12 8.45 -7.43 -7.56
C PHE A 12 7.98 -7.09 -6.14
N LEU A 13 8.65 -6.15 -5.46
CA LEU A 13 8.33 -5.77 -4.09
C LEU A 13 6.92 -5.18 -3.97
N PHE A 14 6.54 -4.33 -4.91
CA PHE A 14 5.21 -3.72 -4.92
C PHE A 14 4.10 -4.75 -5.15
N ALA A 15 4.31 -5.71 -6.06
CA ALA A 15 3.38 -6.81 -6.26
C ALA A 15 3.25 -7.70 -5.01
N ALA A 16 4.36 -8.06 -4.38
CA ALA A 16 4.36 -8.84 -3.14
C ALA A 16 3.63 -8.10 -2.00
N SER A 17 3.88 -6.79 -1.86
CA SER A 17 3.17 -5.95 -0.88
C SER A 17 1.68 -5.85 -1.20
N GLY A 18 1.30 -5.71 -2.47
CA GLY A 18 -0.10 -5.70 -2.92
C GLY A 18 -0.85 -6.98 -2.58
N LEU A 19 -0.23 -8.14 -2.79
CA LEU A 19 -0.80 -9.44 -2.38
C LEU A 19 -1.01 -9.53 -0.87
N LEU A 20 -0.01 -9.09 -0.09
CA LEU A 20 -0.12 -9.08 1.37
C LEU A 20 -1.21 -8.10 1.85
N SER A 21 -1.31 -6.94 1.21
CA SER A 21 -2.39 -5.96 1.48
C SER A 21 -3.76 -6.53 1.17
N PHE A 22 -3.90 -7.30 0.09
CA PHE A 22 -5.15 -7.98 -0.25
C PHE A 22 -5.51 -9.06 0.78
N ALA A 23 -4.55 -9.91 1.15
CA ALA A 23 -4.74 -10.92 2.18
C ALA A 23 -5.16 -10.29 3.52
N LEU A 24 -4.55 -9.16 3.90
CA LEU A 24 -4.93 -8.40 5.08
C LEU A 24 -6.34 -7.82 4.98
N ALA A 25 -6.77 -7.33 3.82
CA ALA A 25 -8.12 -6.84 3.62
C ALA A 25 -9.17 -7.95 3.80
N VAL A 26 -8.92 -9.14 3.25
CA VAL A 26 -9.77 -10.33 3.41
C VAL A 26 -9.78 -10.80 4.87
N ALA A 27 -8.63 -10.78 5.55
CA ALA A 27 -8.57 -11.15 6.97
C ALA A 27 -9.38 -10.17 7.83
N THR A 28 -9.26 -8.86 7.59
CA THR A 28 -10.02 -7.83 8.30
C THR A 28 -11.53 -7.94 8.03
N SER A 29 -11.96 -8.29 6.81
CA SER A 29 -13.38 -8.44 6.51
C SER A 29 -14.04 -9.62 7.24
N ARG A 30 -13.25 -10.56 7.75
CA ARG A 30 -13.70 -11.71 8.55
C ARG A 30 -13.62 -11.46 10.05
N SER A 31 -13.05 -10.33 10.49
CA SER A 31 -13.00 -9.96 11.90
C SER A 31 -14.28 -9.24 12.30
N MET A 32 -14.95 -9.75 13.34
CA MET A 32 -16.10 -9.10 13.99
C MET A 32 -15.69 -8.38 15.28
N VAL A 33 -14.40 -8.40 15.61
CA VAL A 33 -13.84 -7.76 16.81
C VAL A 33 -13.26 -6.42 16.43
N PHE A 34 -13.78 -5.37 17.06
CA PHE A 34 -13.36 -3.98 16.91
C PHE A 34 -13.01 -3.42 18.28
N GLY A 35 -12.24 -2.31 18.32
CA GLY A 35 -11.85 -1.65 19.58
C GLY A 35 -13.00 -0.99 20.34
N VAL A 36 -14.24 -1.18 19.89
CA VAL A 36 -15.48 -0.68 20.49
C VAL A 36 -16.53 -1.80 20.43
N ALA A 37 -17.37 -1.88 21.46
CA ALA A 37 -18.49 -2.80 21.47
C ALA A 37 -19.54 -2.34 20.43
N LEU A 38 -19.79 -3.18 19.43
CA LEU A 38 -20.77 -2.93 18.38
C LEU A 38 -21.80 -4.05 18.38
N ALA A 39 -23.05 -3.71 18.04
CA ALA A 39 -24.03 -4.73 17.68
C ALA A 39 -23.52 -5.54 16.48
N PRO A 40 -23.83 -6.85 16.37
CA PRO A 40 -23.33 -7.71 15.30
C PRO A 40 -23.57 -7.16 13.89
N GLU A 41 -24.74 -6.56 13.65
CA GLU A 41 -25.13 -5.98 12.36
C GLU A 41 -24.27 -4.75 12.01
N ALA A 42 -23.94 -3.93 13.02
CA ALA A 42 -23.07 -2.77 12.88
C ALA A 42 -21.61 -3.18 12.64
N ALA A 43 -21.14 -4.22 13.33
CA ALA A 43 -19.81 -4.80 13.14
C ALA A 43 -19.64 -5.35 11.72
N GLN A 44 -20.63 -6.08 11.20
CA GLN A 44 -20.61 -6.61 9.83
C GLN A 44 -20.58 -5.50 8.78
N THR A 45 -21.41 -4.46 8.97
CA THR A 45 -21.44 -3.30 8.07
C THR A 45 -20.09 -2.58 8.05
N LEU A 46 -19.47 -2.39 9.23
CA LEU A 46 -18.16 -1.76 9.35
C LEU A 46 -17.06 -2.61 8.69
N ALA A 47 -17.05 -3.93 8.91
CA ALA A 47 -16.10 -4.85 8.27
C ALA A 47 -16.18 -4.77 6.73
N LEU A 48 -17.40 -4.74 6.18
CA LEU A 48 -17.63 -4.63 4.74
C LEU A 48 -17.17 -3.27 4.19
N ARG A 49 -17.43 -2.18 4.90
CA ARG A 49 -16.95 -0.84 4.52
C ARG A 49 -15.42 -0.78 4.51
N ILE A 50 -14.76 -1.32 5.54
CA ILE A 50 -13.29 -1.38 5.61
C ILE A 50 -12.74 -2.20 4.44
N TYR A 51 -13.36 -3.35 4.13
CA TYR A 51 -12.96 -4.17 2.99
C TYR A 51 -13.04 -3.39 1.67
N TRP A 52 -14.15 -2.72 1.40
CA TRP A 52 -14.32 -1.93 0.17
C TRP A 52 -13.34 -0.76 0.08
N VAL A 53 -13.12 -0.03 1.18
CA VAL A 53 -12.13 1.06 1.22
C VAL A 53 -10.72 0.53 0.93
N ARG A 54 -10.35 -0.63 1.51
CA ARG A 54 -9.05 -1.25 1.24
C ARG A 54 -8.92 -1.72 -0.21
N LEU A 55 -9.97 -2.31 -0.79
CA LEU A 55 -9.98 -2.69 -2.20
C LEU A 55 -9.85 -1.47 -3.13
N ALA A 56 -10.56 -0.39 -2.84
CA ALA A 56 -10.44 0.85 -3.61
C ALA A 56 -9.01 1.40 -3.54
N GLY A 57 -8.41 1.42 -2.35
CA GLY A 57 -7.02 1.80 -2.15
C GLY A 57 -6.04 0.92 -2.93
N LEU A 58 -6.26 -0.40 -2.96
CA LEU A 58 -5.45 -1.36 -3.73
C LEU A 58 -5.60 -1.16 -5.24
N GLY A 59 -6.82 -0.93 -5.73
CA GLY A 59 -7.08 -0.61 -7.13
C GLY A 59 -6.38 0.68 -7.56
N PHE A 60 -6.42 1.72 -6.71
CA PHE A 60 -5.68 2.96 -6.96
C PHE A 60 -4.16 2.73 -6.98
N ALA A 61 -3.63 1.92 -6.06
CA ALA A 61 -2.22 1.54 -6.08
C ALA A 61 -1.83 0.78 -7.36
N ALA A 62 -2.65 -0.15 -7.82
CA ALA A 62 -2.42 -0.90 -9.06
C ALA A 62 -2.42 0.03 -10.29
N LEU A 63 -3.30 1.04 -10.31
CA LEU A 63 -3.30 2.05 -11.36
C LEU A 63 -2.00 2.87 -11.37
N LEU A 64 -1.58 3.38 -10.21
CA LEU A 64 -0.33 4.13 -10.08
C LEU A 64 0.89 3.28 -10.45
N PHE A 65 0.89 2.01 -10.04
CA PHE A 65 1.89 1.03 -10.43
C PHE A 65 1.98 0.84 -11.95
N ALA A 66 0.84 0.71 -12.63
CA ALA A 66 0.81 0.62 -14.09
C ALA A 66 1.34 1.90 -14.76
N LEU A 67 0.97 3.08 -14.24
CA LEU A 67 1.48 4.36 -14.73
C LEU A 67 3.00 4.50 -14.52
N VAL A 68 3.55 3.93 -13.45
CA VAL A 68 5.00 3.86 -13.25
C VAL A 68 5.65 2.91 -14.27
N LEU A 69 5.17 1.66 -14.37
CA LEU A 69 5.85 0.62 -15.17
C LEU A 69 5.68 0.75 -16.68
N PHE A 70 4.53 1.23 -17.12
CA PHE A 70 4.18 1.33 -18.55
C PHE A 70 4.13 2.79 -19.01
N GLY A 71 3.67 3.69 -18.15
CA GLY A 71 3.60 5.12 -18.45
C GLY A 71 4.88 5.91 -18.16
N ARG A 72 5.88 5.33 -17.49
CA ARG A 72 7.10 6.04 -17.04
C ARG A 72 6.78 7.38 -16.36
N SER A 73 5.71 7.42 -15.56
CA SER A 73 5.21 8.66 -14.97
C SER A 73 5.91 9.01 -13.66
N ALA A 74 6.70 10.08 -13.67
CA ALA A 74 7.30 10.64 -12.47
C ALA A 74 6.25 11.18 -11.47
N ALA A 75 5.11 11.66 -11.98
CA ALA A 75 3.99 12.08 -11.14
C ALA A 75 3.35 10.89 -10.42
N ALA A 76 3.21 9.74 -11.08
CA ALA A 76 2.70 8.52 -10.45
C ALA A 76 3.65 8.00 -9.36
N ARG A 77 4.97 8.14 -9.53
CA ARG A 77 5.95 7.87 -8.47
C ARG A 77 5.70 8.74 -7.24
N GLY A 78 5.52 10.05 -7.41
CA GLY A 78 5.19 10.95 -6.30
C GLY A 78 3.85 10.62 -5.63
N ALA A 79 2.84 10.27 -6.42
CA ALA A 79 1.53 9.86 -5.91
C ALA A 79 1.59 8.56 -5.10
N LEU A 80 2.44 7.58 -5.49
CA LEU A 80 2.67 6.37 -4.70
C LEU A 80 3.27 6.69 -3.33
N LEU A 81 4.24 7.60 -3.27
CA LEU A 81 4.84 8.03 -2.02
C LEU A 81 3.79 8.67 -1.10
N VAL A 82 2.99 9.59 -1.62
CA VAL A 82 1.91 10.24 -0.84
C VAL A 82 0.89 9.21 -0.36
N ARG A 83 0.46 8.28 -1.24
CA ARG A 83 -0.46 7.20 -0.89
C ARG A 83 0.11 6.33 0.24
N TRP A 84 1.37 5.94 0.14
CA TRP A 84 2.03 5.13 1.15
C TRP A 84 2.13 5.86 2.49
N THR A 85 2.45 7.15 2.50
CA THR A 85 2.45 7.96 3.74
C THR A 85 1.06 8.00 4.37
N MET A 86 0.00 8.16 3.56
CA MET A 86 -1.38 8.10 4.05
C MET A 86 -1.75 6.72 4.60
N ALA A 87 -1.28 5.64 3.96
CA ALA A 87 -1.45 4.27 4.45
C ALA A 87 -0.70 4.03 5.78
N LEU A 88 0.50 4.59 5.93
CA LEU A 88 1.31 4.49 7.14
C LEU A 88 0.59 5.12 8.34
N ILE A 89 0.14 6.37 8.22
CA ILE A 89 -0.52 7.12 9.32
C ILE A 89 -1.91 6.57 9.66
N SER A 90 -2.55 5.86 8.72
CA SER A 90 -3.86 5.23 8.93
C SER A 90 -3.77 3.75 9.28
N SER A 91 -2.55 3.21 9.40
CA SER A 91 -2.37 1.79 9.68
C SER A 91 -2.71 1.45 11.14
N VAL A 92 -3.29 0.28 11.35
CA VAL A 92 -3.58 -0.23 12.71
C VAL A 92 -2.30 -0.34 13.55
N ALA A 93 -1.17 -0.68 12.93
CA ALA A 93 0.12 -0.75 13.61
C ALA A 93 0.57 0.62 14.11
N PHE A 94 0.45 1.66 13.27
CA PHE A 94 0.78 3.03 13.66
C PHE A 94 -0.17 3.55 14.74
N LEU A 95 -1.50 3.43 14.53
CA LEU A 95 -2.51 3.89 15.49
C LEU A 95 -2.41 3.17 16.83
N ARG A 96 -2.00 1.90 16.86
CA ARG A 96 -1.62 1.21 18.10
C ARG A 96 -0.34 1.75 18.72
N GLY A 97 0.70 1.96 17.91
CA GLY A 97 1.99 2.45 18.38
C GLY A 97 1.91 3.79 19.09
N ILE A 98 0.94 4.64 18.72
CA ILE A 98 0.68 5.95 19.36
C ILE A 98 -0.45 5.93 20.40
N GLY A 99 -0.95 4.75 20.78
CA GLY A 99 -1.93 4.59 21.87
C GLY A 99 -3.38 4.93 21.53
N ILE A 100 -3.73 5.09 20.24
CA ILE A 100 -5.12 5.39 19.81
C ILE A 100 -5.98 4.12 19.77
N VAL A 101 -5.41 2.95 19.44
CA VAL A 101 -6.12 1.66 19.37
C VAL A 101 -5.64 0.74 20.50
N PRO A 102 -6.55 0.18 21.33
CA PRO A 102 -6.17 -0.69 22.44
C PRO A 102 -5.54 -2.01 21.96
N ALA A 103 -4.66 -2.63 22.76
CA ALA A 103 -3.97 -3.88 22.42
C ALA A 103 -4.90 -5.10 22.33
N GLU A 104 -6.04 -5.05 23.02
CA GLU A 104 -7.00 -6.15 23.09
C GLU A 104 -7.73 -6.35 21.75
N GLY A 105 -8.00 -7.61 21.39
CA GLY A 105 -8.82 -7.95 20.23
C GLY A 105 -8.13 -7.95 18.85
N THR A 106 -6.80 -7.81 18.76
CA THR A 106 -6.09 -8.03 17.48
C THR A 106 -4.92 -8.98 17.64
N THR A 107 -4.89 -9.97 16.76
CA THR A 107 -3.83 -10.97 16.73
C THR A 107 -2.48 -10.30 16.42
N PRO A 108 -1.41 -10.55 17.20
CA PRO A 108 -0.06 -10.04 16.94
C PRO A 108 0.41 -10.27 15.49
N MET A 109 -0.05 -11.37 14.88
CA MET A 109 0.21 -11.71 13.49
C MET A 109 -0.35 -10.70 12.48
N ILE A 110 -1.54 -10.13 12.71
CA ILE A 110 -2.13 -9.11 11.83
C ILE A 110 -1.31 -7.82 11.90
N VAL A 111 -0.82 -7.46 13.09
CA VAL A 111 0.06 -6.31 13.29
C VAL A 111 1.39 -6.53 12.57
N ALA A 112 2.03 -7.68 12.78
CA ALA A 112 3.27 -8.05 12.11
C ALA A 112 3.14 -8.04 10.58
N ALA A 113 2.07 -8.64 10.05
CA ALA A 113 1.79 -8.64 8.61
C ALA A 113 1.53 -7.22 8.06
N SER A 114 0.85 -6.36 8.81
CA SER A 114 0.64 -4.96 8.43
C SER A 114 1.95 -4.17 8.39
N VAL A 115 2.82 -4.37 9.38
CA VAL A 115 4.15 -3.76 9.40
C VAL A 115 5.00 -4.27 8.23
N ALA A 116 5.05 -5.58 8.01
CA ALA A 116 5.79 -6.18 6.90
C ALA A 116 5.29 -5.64 5.54
N GLN A 117 3.97 -5.55 5.35
CA GLN A 117 3.37 -4.98 4.14
C GLN A 117 3.84 -3.55 3.89
N LEU A 118 3.76 -2.67 4.90
CA LEU A 118 4.15 -1.27 4.79
C LEU A 118 5.65 -1.09 4.57
N VAL A 119 6.48 -1.91 5.21
CA VAL A 119 7.94 -1.90 5.02
C VAL A 119 8.29 -2.32 3.59
N ILE A 120 7.69 -3.41 3.09
CA ILE A 120 7.93 -3.88 1.72
C ILE A 120 7.46 -2.83 0.70
N GLU A 121 6.30 -2.20 0.92
CA GLU A 121 5.81 -1.11 0.05
C GLU A 121 6.76 0.10 0.09
N GLY A 122 7.20 0.50 1.28
CA GLY A 122 8.14 1.60 1.47
C GLY A 122 9.47 1.35 0.77
N LEU A 123 10.04 0.15 0.91
CA LEU A 123 11.25 -0.26 0.21
C LEU A 123 11.05 -0.24 -1.32
N ALA A 124 9.91 -0.73 -1.81
CA ALA A 124 9.59 -0.65 -3.24
C ALA A 124 9.61 0.81 -3.73
N ILE A 125 9.01 1.73 -2.97
CA ILE A 125 8.95 3.15 -3.32
C ILE A 125 10.35 3.78 -3.26
N VAL A 126 11.15 3.51 -2.23
CA VAL A 126 12.52 4.04 -2.11
C VAL A 126 13.37 3.65 -3.33
N VAL A 127 13.23 2.42 -3.81
CA VAL A 127 13.94 1.95 -5.01
C VAL A 127 13.60 2.79 -6.26
N LEU A 128 12.39 3.37 -6.35
CA LEU A 128 12.03 4.28 -7.45
C LEU A 128 12.74 5.65 -7.42
N TYR A 129 13.40 5.98 -6.32
CA TYR A 129 14.19 7.20 -6.16
C TYR A 129 15.70 6.95 -6.30
N GLY A 130 16.10 5.73 -6.68
CA GLY A 130 17.48 5.42 -7.04
C GLY A 130 17.96 6.16 -8.31
N PRO A 131 19.28 6.29 -8.51
CA PRO A 131 19.85 7.00 -9.66
C PRO A 131 19.41 6.42 -11.02
N ASP A 132 19.44 5.10 -11.16
CA ASP A 132 19.06 4.38 -12.39
C ASP A 132 17.56 4.52 -12.70
N ALA A 133 16.70 4.54 -11.68
CA ALA A 133 15.28 4.81 -11.84
C ALA A 133 15.04 6.27 -12.30
N ALA A 134 15.77 7.23 -11.73
CA ALA A 134 15.65 8.64 -12.11
C ALA A 134 16.01 8.87 -13.58
N GLU A 135 17.11 8.27 -14.05
CA GLU A 135 17.52 8.30 -15.46
C GLU A 135 16.45 7.68 -16.37
N TRP A 136 15.87 6.55 -15.95
CA TRP A 136 14.83 5.87 -16.72
C TRP A 136 13.56 6.71 -16.89
N PHE A 137 13.15 7.45 -15.86
CA PHE A 137 12.04 8.40 -15.94
C PHE A 137 12.40 9.64 -16.78
N ALA A 138 13.65 10.11 -16.72
CA ALA A 138 14.13 11.24 -17.51
C ALA A 138 14.15 10.93 -19.01
N ALA A 139 14.52 9.71 -19.39
CA ALA A 139 14.49 9.21 -20.77
C ALA A 139 13.08 8.83 -21.27
N SER A 140 12.02 9.37 -20.67
CA SER A 140 10.65 9.07 -21.07
C SER A 140 10.26 9.85 -22.33
N PRO A 141 9.86 9.18 -23.43
CA PRO A 141 9.50 9.83 -24.69
C PRO A 141 8.22 10.68 -24.61
N ILE A 142 7.49 10.61 -23.49
CA ILE A 142 6.31 11.44 -23.21
C ILE A 142 6.73 12.88 -22.85
N ARG A 143 7.95 13.06 -22.33
CA ARG A 143 8.48 14.38 -21.94
C ARG A 143 8.85 15.24 -23.15
N ASP A 144 9.33 14.63 -24.23
CA ASP A 144 9.75 15.33 -25.47
C ASP A 144 8.59 15.86 -26.33
N ARG A 145 7.34 15.69 -25.90
CA ARG A 145 6.14 16.17 -26.61
C ARG A 145 5.48 17.38 -25.94
N ARG A 146 6.09 17.95 -24.90
CA ARG A 146 5.67 19.20 -24.26
C ARG A 146 6.77 20.23 -24.38
#